data_AF-A0A243SF98-F1
#
_entry.id   AF-A0A243SF98-F1
#
_cell.length_a   1.000
_cell.length_b   1.000
_cell.length_c   1.000
_cell.angle_alpha   90.00
_cell.angle_beta   90.00
_cell.angle_gamma   90.00
#
_symmetry.space_group_name_H-M   'P 1'
#
loop_
_entity.id
_entity.type
_entity.pdbx_description
1 polymer ?
#
loop_
_entity_poly.entity_id
_entity_poly.type
_entity_poly.pdbx_seq_one_letter_code
_entity_poly.pdbx_strand_id
1 'polypeptide(L)'
;MSHSFSENINENFKNFISFLKNPTDQKGAELTFLERLKNVLAFIILEMPVLLLMIGIISGLEKLEWIDTENHSIQEMMKTMPIPLFFILAVFIIPLFEELIFRLYLRYQYNGVIQIILGFASFGGTTARQKTNDKLQTIWTKYYATVFFFSALLFGFIHIFNFEITVNVLLLSPLLVAPQIMMGLITGFLRVKQGFLSGYMMHAIHNAIFIGISILGMESMMINIDENTPKYSIKIEQNKDAFSDASNKNYVDSLAYTNTTMKPLLAYVLQTSEQLIDVNDSLETTKNYNFHFKNKTKDTLQTRKLALEQLKKHLGFTIIKKNIEKESWNMSIVNPALLAKSLATDPKITTSTTISPKEIRIENGSLAALAYAISNQKNILFNDQTPNTKNKYNITLNTQSLDKMIKQLESLYGLKVAKTKEQKEIYLVEFKENKE
;
A
#
# COMPACT_ATOMS: atom_id res chain seq x y z
N MET A 1 -23.86 -26.89 -35.86
CA MET A 1 -22.53 -26.50 -36.38
C MET A 1 -21.88 -25.63 -35.33
N SER A 2 -20.68 -25.96 -34.85
CA SER A 2 -20.01 -25.09 -33.86
C SER A 2 -19.54 -23.82 -34.59
N HIS A 3 -20.19 -22.69 -34.30
CA HIS A 3 -19.66 -21.38 -34.68
C HIS A 3 -18.23 -21.26 -34.16
N SER A 4 -17.29 -20.86 -35.03
CA SER A 4 -15.92 -20.69 -34.60
C SER A 4 -15.81 -19.50 -33.64
N PHE A 5 -14.85 -19.53 -32.73
CA PHE A 5 -14.68 -18.42 -31.76
C PHE A 5 -14.35 -17.09 -32.46
N SER A 6 -13.67 -17.13 -33.61
CA SER A 6 -13.41 -15.95 -34.45
C SER A 6 -14.69 -15.34 -35.03
N GLU A 7 -15.63 -16.16 -35.48
CA GLU A 7 -16.95 -15.68 -35.93
C GLU A 7 -17.71 -15.01 -34.78
N ASN A 8 -17.64 -15.59 -33.57
CA ASN A 8 -18.25 -15.00 -32.37
C ASN A 8 -17.68 -13.62 -32.02
N ILE A 9 -16.36 -13.43 -32.16
CA ILE A 9 -15.72 -12.12 -31.95
C ILE A 9 -16.27 -11.09 -32.96
N ASN A 10 -16.29 -11.45 -34.24
CA ASN A 10 -16.79 -10.56 -35.30
C ASN A 10 -18.26 -10.19 -35.13
N GLU A 11 -19.09 -11.16 -34.73
CA GLU A 11 -20.51 -10.92 -34.46
C GLU A 11 -20.72 -9.98 -33.26
N ASN A 12 -20.03 -10.25 -32.14
CA ASN A 12 -20.09 -9.39 -30.95
C ASN A 12 -19.65 -7.96 -31.27
N PHE A 13 -18.57 -7.79 -32.04
CA PHE A 13 -18.11 -6.47 -32.49
C PHE A 13 -19.19 -5.75 -33.33
N LYS A 14 -19.75 -6.41 -34.34
CA LYS A 14 -20.82 -5.82 -35.18
C LYS A 14 -22.04 -5.42 -34.36
N ASN A 15 -22.47 -6.29 -33.44
CA ASN A 15 -23.61 -6.06 -32.57
C ASN A 15 -23.35 -4.90 -31.61
N PHE A 16 -22.14 -4.80 -31.06
CA PHE A 16 -21.71 -3.69 -30.21
C PHE A 16 -21.73 -2.36 -30.96
N ILE A 17 -21.09 -2.28 -32.13
CA ILE A 17 -21.07 -1.06 -32.94
C ILE A 17 -22.48 -0.67 -33.40
N SER A 18 -23.31 -1.64 -33.80
CA SER A 18 -24.70 -1.39 -34.15
C SER A 18 -25.49 -0.81 -32.98
N PHE A 19 -25.30 -1.37 -31.78
CA PHE A 19 -25.92 -0.86 -30.56
C PHE A 19 -25.45 0.55 -30.20
N LEU A 20 -24.14 0.85 -30.28
CA LEU A 20 -23.64 2.18 -29.97
C LEU A 20 -24.19 3.27 -30.90
N LYS A 21 -24.54 2.94 -32.15
CA LYS A 21 -25.17 3.89 -33.07
C LYS A 21 -26.59 4.28 -32.65
N ASN A 22 -27.33 3.35 -32.05
CA ASN A 22 -28.69 3.58 -31.58
C ASN A 22 -28.99 2.69 -30.36
N PRO A 23 -28.51 3.05 -29.17
CA PRO A 23 -28.68 2.23 -27.98
C PRO A 23 -30.16 2.23 -27.57
N THR A 24 -30.68 1.07 -27.21
CA THR A 24 -32.06 0.88 -26.73
C THR A 24 -32.11 -0.05 -25.51
N ASP A 25 -33.05 0.16 -24.59
CA ASP A 25 -33.31 -0.72 -23.46
C ASP A 25 -34.05 -2.00 -23.90
N GLN A 26 -33.40 -2.77 -24.76
CA GLN A 26 -33.94 -4.03 -25.27
C GLN A 26 -32.98 -5.16 -24.91
N LYS A 27 -33.47 -6.10 -24.09
CA LYS A 27 -32.74 -7.33 -23.78
C LYS A 27 -32.56 -8.16 -25.06
N GLY A 28 -31.41 -8.80 -25.20
CA GLY A 28 -31.19 -9.81 -26.24
C GLY A 28 -31.88 -11.14 -25.88
N ALA A 29 -31.60 -12.16 -26.70
CA ALA A 29 -32.04 -13.52 -26.40
C ALA A 29 -31.49 -14.01 -25.05
N GLU A 30 -32.21 -14.92 -24.39
CA GLU A 30 -31.66 -15.61 -23.22
C GLU A 30 -30.47 -16.47 -23.66
N LEU A 31 -29.36 -16.29 -22.96
CA LEU A 31 -28.11 -17.01 -23.20
C LEU A 31 -27.81 -17.93 -22.03
N THR A 32 -27.31 -19.12 -22.35
CA THR A 32 -26.70 -20.03 -21.40
C THR A 32 -25.44 -19.42 -20.77
N PHE A 33 -24.98 -19.97 -19.65
CA PHE A 33 -23.75 -19.51 -19.00
C PHE A 33 -22.53 -19.58 -19.93
N LEU A 34 -22.40 -20.66 -20.71
CA LEU A 34 -21.27 -20.84 -21.64
C LEU A 34 -21.30 -19.81 -22.78
N GLU A 35 -22.46 -19.46 -23.30
CA GLU A 35 -22.58 -18.42 -24.34
C GLU A 35 -22.23 -17.03 -23.78
N ARG A 36 -22.67 -16.73 -22.55
CA ARG A 36 -22.28 -15.50 -21.85
C ARG A 36 -20.77 -15.42 -21.67
N LEU A 37 -20.15 -16.51 -21.18
CA LEU A 37 -18.71 -16.57 -20.99
C LEU A 37 -17.97 -16.40 -22.33
N LYS A 38 -18.40 -17.07 -23.40
CA LYS A 38 -17.81 -16.89 -24.74
C LYS A 38 -17.90 -15.45 -25.24
N ASN A 39 -19.02 -14.78 -25.02
CA ASN A 39 -19.18 -13.38 -25.41
C ASN A 39 -18.29 -12.45 -24.57
N VAL A 40 -18.22 -12.68 -23.25
CA VAL A 40 -17.31 -11.94 -22.37
C VAL A 40 -15.86 -12.09 -22.82
N LEU A 41 -15.40 -13.32 -23.07
CA LEU A 41 -14.03 -13.58 -23.57
C LEU A 41 -13.78 -12.93 -24.94
N ALA A 42 -14.79 -12.90 -25.81
CA ALA A 42 -14.68 -12.18 -27.08
C ALA A 42 -14.50 -10.68 -26.88
N PHE A 43 -15.22 -10.06 -25.94
CA PHE A 43 -15.06 -8.66 -25.60
C PHE A 43 -13.71 -8.35 -24.94
N ILE A 44 -13.19 -9.25 -24.09
CA ILE A 44 -11.82 -9.15 -23.56
C ILE A 44 -10.82 -9.06 -24.72
N ILE A 45 -10.94 -9.90 -25.75
CA ILE A 45 -10.03 -9.84 -26.91
C ILE A 45 -10.21 -8.55 -27.72
N LEU A 46 -11.45 -8.07 -27.88
CA LEU A 46 -11.75 -6.84 -28.61
C LEU A 46 -11.23 -5.58 -27.91
N GLU A 47 -11.22 -5.55 -26.57
CA GLU A 47 -10.71 -4.39 -25.82
C GLU A 47 -9.18 -4.33 -25.78
N MET A 48 -8.49 -5.48 -25.80
CA MET A 48 -7.04 -5.54 -25.60
C MET A 48 -6.22 -4.62 -26.53
N PRO A 49 -6.47 -4.55 -27.86
CA PRO A 49 -5.75 -3.62 -28.73
C PRO A 49 -5.93 -2.16 -28.34
N VAL A 50 -7.14 -1.78 -27.91
CA VAL A 50 -7.44 -0.42 -27.45
C VAL A 50 -6.68 -0.13 -26.17
N LEU A 51 -6.70 -1.07 -25.22
CA LEU A 51 -5.99 -0.93 -23.95
C LEU A 51 -4.47 -0.82 -24.15
N LEU A 52 -3.87 -1.67 -24.98
CA LEU A 52 -2.44 -1.62 -25.30
C LEU A 52 -2.05 -0.30 -25.96
N LEU A 53 -2.88 0.22 -26.87
CA LEU A 53 -2.67 1.53 -27.48
C LEU A 53 -2.71 2.64 -26.42
N MET A 54 -3.71 2.63 -25.53
CA MET A 54 -3.84 3.63 -24.48
C MET A 54 -2.69 3.56 -23.47
N ILE A 55 -2.25 2.36 -23.07
CA ILE A 55 -1.07 2.16 -22.22
C ILE A 55 0.16 2.81 -22.87
N GLY A 56 0.41 2.53 -24.16
CA GLY A 56 1.54 3.12 -24.87
C GLY A 56 1.49 4.66 -24.95
N ILE A 57 0.30 5.24 -25.11
CA ILE A 57 0.13 6.70 -25.10
C ILE A 57 0.39 7.27 -23.69
N ILE A 58 -0.19 6.67 -22.65
CA ILE A 58 -0.02 7.11 -21.26
C ILE A 58 1.45 7.03 -20.84
N SER A 59 2.13 5.92 -21.11
CA SER A 59 3.57 5.77 -20.84
C SER A 59 4.42 6.77 -21.62
N GLY A 60 4.00 7.15 -22.83
CA GLY A 60 4.64 8.22 -23.60
C GLY A 60 4.49 9.60 -22.95
N LEU A 61 3.31 9.91 -22.42
CA LEU A 61 3.05 11.16 -21.71
C LEU A 61 3.81 11.25 -20.39
N GLU A 62 3.90 10.15 -19.66
CA GLU A 62 4.68 10.04 -18.43
C GLU A 62 6.18 10.25 -18.69
N LYS A 63 6.72 9.64 -19.74
CA LYS A 63 8.12 9.86 -20.17
C LYS A 63 8.43 11.32 -20.55
N LEU A 64 7.41 12.07 -20.97
CA LEU A 64 7.52 13.50 -21.26
C LEU A 64 7.33 14.38 -20.01
N GLU A 65 7.14 13.78 -18.84
CA GLU A 65 6.86 14.44 -17.56
C GLU A 65 5.56 15.29 -17.61
N TRP A 66 4.63 14.95 -18.50
CA TRP A 66 3.35 15.67 -18.60
C TRP A 66 2.33 15.19 -17.56
N ILE A 67 2.45 13.92 -17.17
CA ILE A 67 1.63 13.25 -16.16
C ILE A 67 2.54 12.41 -15.27
N ASP A 68 2.11 12.19 -14.04
CA ASP A 68 2.70 11.22 -13.13
C ASP A 68 1.67 10.08 -12.94
N THR A 69 2.11 8.84 -13.16
CA THR A 69 1.26 7.65 -13.00
C THR A 69 1.63 6.81 -11.78
N GLU A 70 2.51 7.30 -10.90
CA GLU A 70 2.83 6.63 -9.65
C GLU A 70 1.55 6.38 -8.85
N ASN A 71 1.16 5.10 -8.81
CA ASN A 71 -0.14 4.68 -8.32
C ASN A 71 -0.11 4.51 -6.79
N HIS A 72 -0.05 5.64 -6.10
CA HIS A 72 0.03 5.74 -4.65
C HIS A 72 -1.07 4.93 -3.95
N SER A 73 -2.30 4.96 -4.49
CA SER A 73 -3.48 4.30 -3.90
C SER A 73 -3.37 2.77 -3.90
N ILE A 74 -3.00 2.15 -5.03
CA ILE A 74 -2.85 0.70 -5.09
C ILE A 74 -1.70 0.24 -4.19
N GLN A 75 -0.57 0.96 -4.23
CA GLN A 75 0.58 0.63 -3.39
C GLN A 75 0.26 0.78 -1.90
N GLU A 76 -0.45 1.84 -1.50
CA GLU A 76 -0.88 2.06 -0.12
C GLU A 76 -1.85 0.97 0.34
N MET A 77 -2.85 0.62 -0.47
CA MET A 77 -3.76 -0.48 -0.16
C MET A 77 -3.00 -1.79 0.02
N MET A 78 -2.03 -2.09 -0.84
CA MET A 78 -1.19 -3.29 -0.69
C MET A 78 -0.29 -3.26 0.55
N LYS A 79 0.12 -2.08 1.04
CA LYS A 79 0.86 -1.96 2.31
C LYS A 79 -0.04 -2.20 3.54
N THR A 80 -1.33 -1.90 3.43
CA THR A 80 -2.27 -1.95 4.57
C THR A 80 -2.95 -3.31 4.74
N MET A 81 -2.97 -4.17 3.72
CA MET A 81 -3.66 -5.46 3.77
C MET A 81 -2.92 -6.59 3.03
N PRO A 82 -3.13 -7.87 3.42
CA PRO A 82 -2.52 -9.00 2.72
C PRO A 82 -2.91 -9.06 1.23
N ILE A 83 -1.95 -9.43 0.36
CA ILE A 83 -2.14 -9.49 -1.09
C ILE A 83 -3.35 -10.32 -1.53
N PRO A 84 -3.62 -11.52 -0.97
CA PRO A 84 -4.81 -12.30 -1.34
C PRO A 84 -6.12 -11.58 -1.03
N LEU A 85 -6.18 -10.83 0.08
CA LEU A 85 -7.36 -10.05 0.45
C LEU A 85 -7.54 -8.87 -0.52
N PHE A 86 -6.45 -8.13 -0.81
CA PHE A 86 -6.46 -7.07 -1.82
C PHE A 86 -6.97 -7.57 -3.17
N PHE A 87 -6.47 -8.72 -3.64
CA PHE A 87 -6.90 -9.31 -4.90
C PHE A 87 -8.40 -9.64 -4.91
N ILE A 88 -8.92 -10.27 -3.86
CA ILE A 88 -10.36 -10.59 -3.76
C ILE A 88 -11.21 -9.31 -3.80
N LEU A 89 -10.79 -8.26 -3.08
CA LEU A 89 -11.49 -6.99 -3.05
C LEU A 89 -11.48 -6.31 -4.41
N ALA A 90 -10.31 -6.15 -5.04
CA ALA A 90 -10.14 -5.45 -6.30
C ALA A 90 -10.76 -6.17 -7.50
N VAL A 91 -10.83 -7.51 -7.48
CA VAL A 91 -11.33 -8.31 -8.60
C VAL A 91 -12.82 -8.62 -8.49
N PHE A 92 -13.34 -8.84 -7.28
CA PHE A 92 -14.71 -9.29 -7.10
C PHE A 92 -15.58 -8.26 -6.38
N ILE A 93 -15.15 -7.80 -5.20
CA ILE A 93 -16.03 -7.03 -4.32
C ILE A 93 -16.23 -5.60 -4.83
N ILE A 94 -15.15 -4.88 -5.14
CA ILE A 94 -15.21 -3.51 -5.64
C ILE A 94 -15.96 -3.46 -6.99
N PRO A 95 -15.61 -4.29 -8.01
CA PRO A 95 -16.38 -4.35 -9.26
C PRO A 95 -17.85 -4.69 -9.08
N LEU A 96 -18.22 -5.52 -8.09
CA LEU A 96 -19.63 -5.81 -7.82
C LEU A 96 -20.37 -4.54 -7.41
N PHE A 97 -19.82 -3.75 -6.48
CA PHE A 97 -20.41 -2.49 -6.07
C PHE A 97 -20.43 -1.46 -7.20
N GLU A 98 -19.37 -1.35 -7.98
CA GLU A 98 -19.31 -0.46 -9.13
C GLU A 98 -20.39 -0.81 -10.17
N GLU A 99 -20.54 -2.09 -10.53
CA GLU A 99 -21.58 -2.50 -11.47
C GLU A 99 -22.99 -2.27 -10.90
N LEU A 100 -23.22 -2.45 -9.60
CA LEU A 100 -24.49 -2.11 -8.96
C LEU A 100 -24.78 -0.60 -9.05
N ILE A 101 -23.78 0.24 -8.81
CA ILE A 101 -23.94 1.70 -8.85
C ILE A 101 -24.14 2.18 -10.29
N PHE A 102 -23.28 1.76 -11.22
CA PHE A 102 -23.22 2.33 -12.57
C PHE A 102 -24.13 1.64 -13.59
N ARG A 103 -24.57 0.39 -13.35
CA ARG A 103 -25.32 -0.39 -14.35
C ARG A 103 -26.74 -0.76 -13.94
N LEU A 104 -27.08 -0.69 -12.66
CA LEU A 104 -28.40 -1.13 -12.21
C LEU A 104 -29.51 -0.24 -12.81
N TYR A 105 -29.27 1.07 -12.86
CA TYR A 105 -30.21 2.06 -13.41
C TYR A 105 -30.33 2.06 -14.94
N LEU A 106 -29.49 1.33 -15.68
CA LEU A 106 -29.52 1.23 -17.15
C LEU A 106 -30.72 0.43 -17.69
N ARG A 107 -31.53 -0.16 -16.81
CA ARG A 107 -32.73 -0.91 -17.19
C ARG A 107 -33.94 -0.27 -16.52
N TYR A 108 -34.97 0.06 -17.29
CA TYR A 108 -36.19 0.70 -16.79
C TYR A 108 -36.77 -0.01 -15.57
N GLN A 109 -36.89 -1.34 -15.66
CA GLN A 109 -37.45 -2.19 -14.60
C GLN A 109 -36.63 -2.23 -13.31
N TYR A 110 -35.35 -1.90 -13.36
CA TYR A 110 -34.45 -1.91 -12.20
C TYR A 110 -34.05 -0.50 -11.76
N ASN A 111 -34.43 0.54 -12.49
CA ASN A 111 -34.06 1.91 -12.17
C ASN A 111 -34.80 2.39 -10.89
N GLY A 112 -34.06 2.55 -9.80
CA GLY A 112 -34.63 2.90 -8.48
C GLY A 112 -35.43 4.20 -8.49
N VAL A 113 -34.99 5.23 -9.21
CA VAL A 113 -35.71 6.51 -9.30
C VAL A 113 -37.07 6.31 -9.98
N ILE A 114 -37.10 5.55 -11.07
CA ILE A 114 -38.35 5.21 -11.77
C ILE A 114 -39.27 4.43 -10.83
N GLN A 115 -38.76 3.40 -10.15
CA GLN A 115 -39.55 2.59 -9.23
C GLN A 115 -40.10 3.39 -8.04
N ILE A 116 -39.35 4.37 -7.53
CA ILE A 116 -39.82 5.29 -6.47
C ILE A 116 -40.96 6.18 -6.97
N ILE A 117 -40.81 6.82 -8.13
CA ILE A 117 -41.87 7.66 -8.73
C ILE A 117 -43.14 6.83 -8.96
N LEU A 118 -42.96 5.63 -9.49
CA LEU A 118 -43.99 4.63 -9.71
C LEU A 118 -44.68 4.19 -8.40
N GLY A 119 -43.92 4.06 -7.31
CA GLY A 119 -44.44 3.81 -5.96
C GLY A 119 -45.33 4.95 -5.48
N PHE A 120 -44.86 6.20 -5.57
CA PHE A 120 -45.67 7.37 -5.20
C PHE A 120 -46.93 7.52 -6.05
N ALA A 121 -46.85 7.31 -7.36
CA ALA A 121 -48.01 7.35 -8.25
C ALA A 121 -49.08 6.30 -7.89
N SER A 122 -48.68 5.21 -7.22
CA SER A 122 -49.60 4.16 -6.79
C SER A 122 -50.56 4.61 -5.69
N PHE A 123 -50.23 5.66 -4.93
CA PHE A 123 -51.16 6.26 -3.96
C PHE A 123 -52.39 6.90 -4.64
N GLY A 124 -52.27 7.28 -5.91
CA GLY A 124 -53.39 7.80 -6.72
C GLY A 124 -54.24 6.72 -7.40
N GLY A 125 -54.01 5.44 -7.10
CA GLY A 125 -54.70 4.30 -7.72
C GLY A 125 -54.03 3.76 -8.98
N THR A 126 -54.57 2.67 -9.52
CA THR A 126 -53.99 1.92 -10.65
C THR A 126 -53.93 2.74 -11.95
N THR A 127 -54.93 3.56 -12.23
CA THR A 127 -54.96 4.44 -13.42
C THR A 127 -53.87 5.51 -13.35
N ALA A 128 -53.67 6.13 -12.18
CA ALA A 128 -52.61 7.13 -11.99
C ALA A 128 -51.22 6.51 -12.15
N ARG A 129 -51.04 5.29 -11.62
CA ARG A 129 -49.83 4.48 -11.79
C ARG A 129 -49.53 4.20 -13.26
N GLN A 130 -50.52 3.72 -14.01
CA GLN A 130 -50.36 3.37 -15.43
C GLN A 130 -50.03 4.60 -16.28
N LYS A 131 -50.78 5.70 -16.12
CA LYS A 131 -50.51 6.95 -16.84
C LYS A 131 -49.10 7.48 -16.57
N THR A 132 -48.64 7.35 -15.33
CA THR A 132 -47.27 7.74 -14.96
C THR A 132 -46.24 6.83 -15.62
N ASN A 133 -46.46 5.52 -15.61
CA ASN A 133 -45.60 4.54 -16.28
C ASN A 133 -45.49 4.80 -17.78
N ASP A 134 -46.59 5.06 -18.48
CA ASP A 134 -46.58 5.30 -19.93
C ASP A 134 -45.78 6.57 -20.28
N LYS A 135 -45.93 7.63 -19.46
CA LYS A 135 -45.16 8.86 -19.60
C LYS A 135 -43.66 8.63 -19.35
N LEU A 136 -43.32 7.91 -18.29
CA LEU A 136 -41.92 7.59 -17.95
C LEU A 136 -41.29 6.69 -19.01
N GLN A 137 -42.00 5.70 -19.53
CA GLN A 137 -41.52 4.83 -20.61
C GLN A 137 -41.23 5.65 -21.87
N THR A 138 -42.09 6.61 -22.22
CA THR A 138 -41.90 7.50 -23.38
C THR A 138 -40.67 8.40 -23.21
N ILE A 139 -40.47 8.95 -22.00
CA ILE A 139 -39.26 9.75 -21.69
C ILE A 139 -38.02 8.86 -21.73
N TRP A 140 -38.10 7.67 -21.14
CA TRP A 140 -37.01 6.70 -21.09
C TRP A 140 -36.55 6.31 -22.48
N THR A 141 -37.46 5.89 -23.37
CA THR A 141 -37.10 5.50 -24.74
C THR A 141 -36.52 6.66 -25.53
N LYS A 142 -37.02 7.89 -25.33
CA LYS A 142 -36.53 9.09 -26.00
C LYS A 142 -35.10 9.46 -25.59
N TYR A 143 -34.76 9.34 -24.31
CA TYR A 143 -33.47 9.79 -23.76
C TYR A 143 -32.52 8.64 -23.39
N TYR A 144 -32.86 7.40 -23.73
CA TYR A 144 -32.09 6.23 -23.32
C TYR A 144 -30.62 6.31 -23.76
N ALA A 145 -30.35 6.79 -24.98
CA ALA A 145 -28.99 6.96 -25.47
C ALA A 145 -28.16 7.87 -24.57
N THR A 146 -28.74 8.99 -24.13
CA THR A 146 -28.09 9.90 -23.19
C THR A 146 -27.81 9.21 -21.86
N VAL A 147 -28.77 8.46 -21.31
CA VAL A 147 -28.58 7.71 -20.05
C VAL A 147 -27.45 6.67 -20.18
N PHE A 148 -27.42 5.95 -21.31
CA PHE A 148 -26.40 4.95 -21.59
C PHE A 148 -24.99 5.55 -21.69
N PHE A 149 -24.80 6.58 -22.52
CA PHE A 149 -23.49 7.21 -22.69
C PHE A 149 -23.05 7.95 -21.44
N PHE A 150 -23.97 8.61 -20.73
CA PHE A 150 -23.66 9.25 -19.45
C PHE A 150 -23.16 8.23 -18.42
N SER A 151 -23.74 7.03 -18.36
CA SER A 151 -23.25 5.96 -17.48
C SER A 151 -21.82 5.54 -17.80
N ALA A 152 -21.48 5.39 -19.08
CA ALA A 152 -20.13 5.04 -19.50
C ALA A 152 -19.12 6.16 -19.22
N LEU A 153 -19.49 7.42 -19.48
CA LEU A 153 -18.65 8.58 -19.16
C LEU A 153 -18.45 8.71 -17.65
N LEU A 154 -19.50 8.64 -16.84
CA LEU A 154 -19.40 8.74 -15.39
C LEU A 154 -18.50 7.64 -14.81
N PHE A 155 -18.64 6.41 -15.32
CA PHE A 155 -17.77 5.30 -14.95
C PHE A 155 -16.31 5.56 -15.35
N GLY A 156 -16.04 6.15 -16.51
CA GLY A 156 -14.68 6.54 -16.88
C GLY A 156 -14.11 7.64 -15.98
N PHE A 157 -14.83 8.76 -15.86
CA PHE A 157 -14.33 9.95 -15.17
C PHE A 157 -14.12 9.78 -13.67
N ILE A 158 -14.79 8.85 -13.00
CA ILE A 158 -14.49 8.57 -11.58
C ILE A 158 -13.06 8.04 -11.39
N HIS A 159 -12.45 7.47 -12.42
CA HIS A 159 -11.07 6.98 -12.37
C HIS A 159 -10.02 8.08 -12.52
N ILE A 160 -10.42 9.35 -12.72
CA ILE A 160 -9.47 10.47 -12.70
C ILE A 160 -8.78 10.60 -11.34
N PHE A 161 -9.43 10.13 -10.26
CA PHE A 161 -8.87 10.12 -8.90
C PHE A 161 -7.74 9.11 -8.69
N ASN A 162 -7.43 8.29 -9.71
CA ASN A 162 -6.23 7.45 -9.70
C ASN A 162 -4.96 8.19 -10.13
N PHE A 163 -5.09 9.46 -10.55
CA PHE A 163 -3.98 10.33 -10.93
C PHE A 163 -3.87 11.50 -9.94
N GLU A 164 -2.66 12.05 -9.80
CA GLU A 164 -2.51 13.33 -9.12
C GLU A 164 -3.23 14.43 -9.94
N ILE A 165 -4.13 15.17 -9.30
CA ILE A 165 -4.96 16.16 -9.98
C ILE A 165 -4.13 17.40 -10.31
N THR A 166 -3.56 17.41 -11.51
CA THR A 166 -2.83 18.54 -12.10
C THR A 166 -3.61 19.15 -13.26
N VAL A 167 -3.20 20.35 -13.72
CA VAL A 167 -3.79 20.99 -14.90
C VAL A 167 -3.66 20.09 -16.14
N ASN A 168 -2.49 19.45 -16.32
CA ASN A 168 -2.25 18.53 -17.43
C ASN A 168 -3.19 17.32 -17.37
N VAL A 169 -3.34 16.71 -16.19
CA VAL A 169 -4.26 15.58 -15.99
C VAL A 169 -5.70 15.98 -16.28
N LEU A 170 -6.15 17.16 -15.86
CA LEU A 170 -7.51 17.64 -16.15
C LEU A 170 -7.73 17.87 -17.66
N LEU A 171 -6.76 18.48 -18.35
CA LEU A 171 -6.82 18.71 -19.80
C LEU A 171 -6.80 17.40 -20.60
N LEU A 172 -5.98 16.44 -20.18
CA LEU A 172 -5.85 15.13 -20.82
C LEU A 172 -6.87 14.11 -20.29
N SER A 173 -7.72 14.48 -19.33
CA SER A 173 -8.62 13.54 -18.64
C SER A 173 -9.49 12.69 -19.57
N PRO A 174 -10.04 13.19 -20.71
CA PRO A 174 -10.81 12.34 -21.61
C PRO A 174 -9.97 11.23 -22.27
N LEU A 175 -8.67 11.46 -22.45
CA LEU A 175 -7.71 10.49 -22.97
C LEU A 175 -7.25 9.53 -21.86
N LEU A 176 -6.91 10.06 -20.68
CA LEU A 176 -6.42 9.26 -19.55
C LEU A 176 -7.46 8.25 -19.05
N VAL A 177 -8.74 8.63 -19.04
CA VAL A 177 -9.84 7.75 -18.62
C VAL A 177 -10.53 7.01 -19.77
N ALA A 178 -10.02 7.14 -21.00
CA ALA A 178 -10.56 6.47 -22.17
C ALA A 178 -10.65 4.94 -22.05
N PRO A 179 -9.66 4.23 -21.45
CA PRO A 179 -9.77 2.79 -21.18
C PRO A 179 -11.04 2.45 -20.37
N GLN A 180 -11.31 3.23 -19.34
CA GLN A 180 -12.43 3.03 -18.43
C GLN A 180 -13.75 3.44 -19.08
N ILE A 181 -13.78 4.48 -19.92
CA ILE A 181 -14.95 4.81 -20.74
C ILE A 181 -15.29 3.63 -21.68
N MET A 182 -14.29 3.06 -22.36
CA MET A 182 -14.48 1.89 -23.24
C MET A 182 -15.03 0.69 -22.47
N MET A 183 -14.45 0.37 -21.31
CA MET A 183 -14.97 -0.65 -20.41
C MET A 183 -16.42 -0.35 -19.99
N GLY A 184 -16.74 0.91 -19.73
CA GLY A 184 -18.08 1.37 -19.40
C GLY A 184 -19.10 1.14 -20.51
N LEU A 185 -18.70 1.36 -21.76
CA LEU A 185 -19.52 1.06 -22.95
C LEU A 185 -19.75 -0.45 -23.10
N ILE A 186 -18.71 -1.27 -22.94
CA ILE A 186 -18.79 -2.73 -23.10
C ILE A 186 -19.65 -3.35 -21.98
N THR A 187 -19.36 -3.07 -20.71
CA THR A 187 -20.13 -3.59 -19.57
C THR A 187 -21.57 -3.09 -19.60
N GLY A 188 -21.80 -1.83 -20.01
CA GLY A 188 -23.14 -1.29 -20.26
C GLY A 188 -23.89 -2.08 -21.34
N PHE A 189 -23.24 -2.34 -22.48
CA PHE A 189 -23.84 -3.16 -23.56
C PHE A 189 -24.20 -4.56 -23.06
N LEU A 190 -23.28 -5.22 -22.35
CA LEU A 190 -23.49 -6.56 -21.79
C LEU A 190 -24.63 -6.56 -20.75
N ARG A 191 -24.71 -5.55 -19.89
CA ARG A 191 -25.82 -5.36 -18.94
C ARG A 191 -27.17 -5.32 -19.64
N VAL A 192 -27.25 -4.58 -20.75
CA VAL A 192 -28.50 -4.34 -21.47
C VAL A 192 -28.90 -5.57 -22.27
N LYS A 193 -27.97 -6.13 -23.04
CA LYS A 193 -28.27 -7.25 -23.95
C LYS A 193 -28.29 -8.60 -23.26
N GLN A 194 -27.37 -8.83 -22.33
CA GLN A 194 -27.18 -10.15 -21.72
C GLN A 194 -27.59 -10.17 -20.24
N GLY A 195 -27.58 -9.04 -19.54
CA GLY A 195 -27.99 -8.92 -18.14
C GLY A 195 -26.81 -8.64 -17.19
N PHE A 196 -27.10 -8.50 -15.89
CA PHE A 196 -26.12 -8.09 -14.88
C PHE A 196 -24.84 -8.93 -14.89
N LEU A 197 -25.02 -10.25 -14.86
CA LEU A 197 -23.92 -11.19 -14.64
C LEU A 197 -22.86 -11.10 -15.73
N SER A 198 -23.24 -10.86 -16.99
CA SER A 198 -22.27 -10.72 -18.08
C SER A 198 -21.40 -9.46 -17.93
N GLY A 199 -21.99 -8.33 -17.50
CA GLY A 199 -21.24 -7.10 -17.24
C GLY A 199 -20.29 -7.26 -16.06
N TYR A 200 -20.78 -7.84 -14.96
CA TYR A 200 -19.96 -8.14 -13.79
C TYR A 200 -18.81 -9.13 -14.09
N MET A 201 -19.09 -10.21 -14.83
CA MET A 201 -18.04 -11.16 -15.26
C MET A 201 -16.97 -10.49 -16.12
N MET A 202 -17.37 -9.62 -17.06
CA MET A 202 -16.44 -8.85 -17.89
C MET A 202 -15.51 -8.00 -17.02
N HIS A 203 -16.09 -7.23 -16.09
CA HIS A 203 -15.34 -6.36 -15.19
C HIS A 203 -14.39 -7.16 -14.28
N ALA A 204 -14.88 -8.24 -13.66
CA ALA A 204 -14.06 -9.10 -12.80
C ALA A 204 -12.91 -9.75 -13.57
N ILE A 205 -13.14 -10.25 -14.79
CA ILE A 205 -12.07 -10.85 -15.62
C ILE A 205 -11.05 -9.79 -16.04
N HIS A 206 -11.49 -8.60 -16.44
CA HIS A 206 -10.58 -7.49 -16.74
C HIS A 206 -9.68 -7.18 -15.53
N ASN A 207 -10.27 -6.94 -14.36
CA ASN A 207 -9.50 -6.65 -13.16
C ASN A 207 -8.59 -7.81 -12.77
N ALA A 208 -9.03 -9.06 -12.89
CA ALA A 208 -8.19 -10.23 -12.62
C ALA A 208 -6.93 -10.26 -13.50
N ILE A 209 -7.06 -9.90 -14.78
CA ILE A 209 -5.93 -9.82 -15.71
C ILE A 209 -4.99 -8.68 -15.30
N PHE A 210 -5.49 -7.45 -15.15
CA PHE A 210 -4.63 -6.29 -14.93
C PHE A 210 -4.03 -6.25 -13.52
N ILE A 211 -4.84 -6.45 -12.48
CA ILE A 211 -4.36 -6.53 -11.09
C ILE A 211 -3.45 -7.75 -10.92
N GLY A 212 -3.77 -8.87 -11.56
CA GLY A 212 -2.92 -10.06 -11.55
C GLY A 212 -1.54 -9.79 -12.15
N ILE A 213 -1.49 -9.17 -13.33
CA ILE A 213 -0.22 -8.77 -13.97
C ILE A 213 0.56 -7.79 -13.08
N SER A 214 -0.10 -6.79 -12.47
CA SER A 214 0.56 -5.85 -11.56
C SER A 214 1.17 -6.55 -10.34
N ILE A 215 0.45 -7.48 -9.71
CA ILE A 215 0.97 -8.24 -8.56
C ILE A 215 2.15 -9.12 -8.97
N LEU A 216 2.06 -9.81 -10.11
CA LEU A 216 3.14 -10.65 -10.63
C LEU A 216 4.38 -9.82 -11.00
N GLY A 217 4.19 -8.67 -11.64
CA GLY A 217 5.26 -7.72 -11.93
C GLY A 217 5.96 -7.24 -10.67
N MET A 218 5.21 -6.88 -9.63
CA MET A 218 5.79 -6.50 -8.34
C MET A 218 6.53 -7.65 -7.65
N GLU A 219 6.00 -8.87 -7.68
CA GLU A 219 6.70 -10.04 -7.12
C GLU A 219 8.05 -10.26 -7.80
N SER A 220 8.13 -10.03 -9.12
CA SER A 220 9.39 -10.11 -9.86
C SER A 220 10.38 -8.98 -9.53
N MET A 221 9.88 -7.84 -9.03
CA MET A 221 10.70 -6.70 -8.59
C MET A 221 11.08 -6.75 -7.11
N MET A 222 10.52 -7.67 -6.32
CA MET A 222 10.86 -7.77 -4.91
C MET A 222 12.30 -8.27 -4.73
N ILE A 223 13.03 -7.64 -3.80
CA ILE A 223 14.39 -8.05 -3.47
C ILE A 223 14.36 -9.47 -2.88
N ASN A 224 14.94 -10.41 -3.62
CA ASN A 224 15.22 -11.76 -3.17
C ASN A 224 16.65 -12.13 -3.57
N ILE A 225 17.58 -11.96 -2.63
CA ILE A 225 18.99 -12.27 -2.80
C ILE A 225 19.29 -13.49 -1.95
N ASP A 226 19.92 -14.50 -2.56
CA ASP A 226 20.53 -15.63 -1.86
C ASP A 226 21.89 -15.89 -2.50
N GLU A 227 22.96 -15.42 -1.84
CA GLU A 227 24.32 -15.61 -2.30
C GLU A 227 25.14 -16.36 -1.25
N ASN A 228 25.78 -17.45 -1.68
CA ASN A 228 26.56 -18.31 -0.82
C ASN A 228 27.98 -18.48 -1.38
N THR A 229 28.96 -17.85 -0.73
CA THR A 229 30.38 -17.89 -1.13
C THR A 229 31.25 -18.59 -0.07
N PRO A 230 32.53 -18.88 -0.37
CA PRO A 230 33.47 -19.34 0.65
C PRO A 230 33.75 -18.31 1.76
N LYS A 231 33.55 -17.01 1.50
CA LYS A 231 33.84 -15.93 2.47
C LYS A 231 32.62 -15.51 3.29
N TYR A 232 31.42 -15.59 2.71
CA TYR A 232 30.18 -15.21 3.38
C TYR A 232 28.97 -15.95 2.82
N SER A 233 27.85 -15.91 3.52
CA SER A 233 26.53 -16.10 2.93
C SER A 233 25.65 -14.89 3.27
N ILE A 234 24.84 -14.45 2.31
CA ILE A 234 23.90 -13.35 2.47
C ILE A 234 22.55 -13.76 1.88
N LYS A 235 21.50 -13.54 2.65
CA LYS A 235 20.12 -13.71 2.23
C LYS A 235 19.35 -12.45 2.57
N ILE A 236 18.71 -11.83 1.57
CA ILE A 236 17.85 -10.66 1.75
C ILE A 236 16.53 -10.95 1.06
N GLU A 237 15.45 -11.01 1.83
CA GLU A 237 14.10 -11.21 1.29
C GLU A 237 13.21 -10.05 1.75
N GLN A 238 12.65 -9.32 0.80
CA GLN A 238 11.60 -8.36 1.10
C GLN A 238 10.34 -9.11 1.55
N ASN A 239 9.81 -8.76 2.73
CA ASN A 239 8.67 -9.46 3.31
C ASN A 239 7.35 -8.99 2.68
N LYS A 240 6.43 -9.94 2.44
CA LYS A 240 5.09 -9.67 1.89
C LYS A 240 4.10 -9.22 2.98
N ASP A 241 4.30 -9.66 4.22
CA ASP A 241 3.39 -9.41 5.33
C ASP A 241 4.06 -8.59 6.44
N ALA A 242 3.69 -7.32 6.53
CA ALA A 242 4.17 -6.40 7.56
C ALA A 242 3.79 -6.84 9.00
N PHE A 243 2.81 -7.73 9.15
CA PHE A 243 2.22 -8.13 10.43
C PHE A 243 2.91 -9.30 11.15
N SER A 244 4.01 -9.83 10.62
CA SER A 244 4.76 -10.91 11.27
C SER A 244 5.61 -10.40 12.46
N ASP A 245 5.96 -11.29 13.40
CA ASP A 245 6.79 -10.88 14.55
C ASP A 245 8.19 -10.43 14.09
N ALA A 246 8.60 -9.24 14.52
CA ALA A 246 9.93 -8.71 14.24
C ALA A 246 10.97 -9.27 15.23
N SER A 247 12.17 -9.64 14.75
CA SER A 247 13.26 -10.08 15.64
C SER A 247 14.63 -9.70 15.10
N ASN A 248 15.53 -9.28 16.00
CA ASN A 248 16.90 -8.87 15.67
C ASN A 248 17.89 -9.66 16.52
N LYS A 249 18.78 -10.42 15.88
CA LYS A 249 19.83 -11.20 16.53
C LYS A 249 21.18 -10.91 15.90
N ASN A 250 22.12 -10.52 16.75
CA ASN A 250 23.48 -10.22 16.38
C ASN A 250 24.43 -11.20 17.07
N TYR A 251 25.20 -11.92 16.28
CA TYR A 251 26.25 -12.82 16.73
C TYR A 251 27.62 -12.30 16.26
N VAL A 252 28.69 -12.92 16.75
CA VAL A 252 30.06 -12.52 16.40
C VAL A 252 30.32 -12.74 14.90
N ASP A 253 29.81 -13.84 14.34
CA ASP A 253 30.01 -14.24 12.95
C ASP A 253 28.77 -14.05 12.07
N SER A 254 27.61 -13.70 12.63
CA SER A 254 26.36 -13.71 11.90
C SER A 254 25.35 -12.67 12.37
N LEU A 255 24.46 -12.26 11.46
CA LEU A 255 23.40 -11.28 11.66
C LEU A 255 22.10 -11.89 11.16
N ALA A 256 21.03 -11.80 11.95
CA ALA A 256 19.70 -12.29 11.59
C ALA A 256 18.65 -11.27 12.02
N TYR A 257 18.03 -10.62 11.05
CA TYR A 257 16.97 -9.63 11.22
C TYR A 257 15.76 -10.16 10.48
N THR A 258 14.63 -10.30 11.16
CA THR A 258 13.40 -10.85 10.58
C THR A 258 12.28 -9.83 10.69
N ASN A 259 11.57 -9.61 9.60
CA ASN A 259 10.49 -8.64 9.47
C ASN A 259 10.85 -7.24 10.01
N THR A 260 12.03 -6.71 9.66
CA THR A 260 12.47 -5.39 10.14
C THR A 260 12.76 -4.44 8.99
N THR A 261 12.55 -3.14 9.22
CA THR A 261 13.06 -2.10 8.32
C THR A 261 14.58 -2.08 8.28
N MET A 262 15.17 -1.34 7.35
CA MET A 262 16.63 -1.28 7.21
C MET A 262 17.35 -0.48 8.30
N LYS A 263 16.66 0.44 8.99
CA LYS A 263 17.29 1.32 9.99
C LYS A 263 17.96 0.56 11.15
N PRO A 264 17.31 -0.41 11.82
CA PRO A 264 17.95 -1.22 12.86
C PRO A 264 19.22 -1.94 12.40
N LEU A 265 19.18 -2.54 11.21
CA LEU A 265 20.34 -3.24 10.63
C LEU A 265 21.48 -2.26 10.33
N LEU A 266 21.16 -1.13 9.69
CA LEU A 266 22.12 -0.06 9.38
C LEU A 266 22.75 0.53 10.65
N ALA A 267 21.95 0.77 11.70
CA ALA A 267 22.40 1.25 13.00
C ALA A 267 23.46 0.30 13.59
N TYR A 268 23.18 -1.01 13.57
CA TYR A 268 24.11 -2.00 14.06
C TYR A 268 25.42 -2.06 13.25
N VAL A 269 25.36 -2.12 11.91
CA VAL A 269 26.57 -2.25 11.09
C VAL A 269 27.41 -0.95 11.05
N LEU A 270 26.76 0.21 11.17
CA LEU A 270 27.43 1.53 11.24
C LEU A 270 27.90 1.89 12.65
N GLN A 271 27.47 1.14 13.68
CA GLN A 271 27.76 1.42 15.08
C GLN A 271 27.25 2.81 15.51
N THR A 272 26.01 3.10 15.13
CA THR A 272 25.32 4.35 15.45
C THR A 272 23.90 4.05 15.93
N SER A 273 23.14 5.08 16.30
CA SER A 273 21.73 4.97 16.64
C SER A 273 20.84 5.19 15.41
N GLU A 274 19.67 4.56 15.34
CA GLU A 274 18.73 4.70 14.21
C GLU A 274 18.35 6.16 13.91
N GLN A 275 18.28 6.99 14.94
CA GLN A 275 17.95 8.41 14.82
C GLN A 275 19.06 9.22 14.14
N LEU A 276 20.28 8.71 14.04
CA LEU A 276 21.40 9.36 13.33
C LEU A 276 21.55 8.83 11.90
N ILE A 277 20.63 7.97 11.45
CA ILE A 277 20.56 7.47 10.09
C ILE A 277 19.38 8.14 9.42
N ASP A 278 19.69 8.99 8.45
CA ASP A 278 18.72 9.56 7.54
C ASP A 278 18.80 8.78 6.24
N VAL A 279 17.64 8.48 5.65
CA VAL A 279 17.59 7.72 4.40
C VAL A 279 16.73 8.55 3.46
N ASN A 280 17.24 8.82 2.26
CA ASN A 280 16.48 9.59 1.28
C ASN A 280 15.13 8.90 1.03
N ASP A 281 14.08 9.72 0.96
CA ASP A 281 12.67 9.32 0.99
C ASP A 281 12.37 8.34 -0.15
N SER A 282 12.56 7.06 0.15
CA SER A 282 12.44 5.96 -0.77
C SER A 282 11.52 4.94 -0.12
N LEU A 283 10.59 4.42 -0.90
CA LEU A 283 9.68 3.33 -0.52
C LEU A 283 10.44 2.15 0.15
N GLU A 284 11.72 1.97 -0.16
CA GLU A 284 12.65 1.00 0.44
C GLU A 284 12.80 1.09 1.96
N THR A 285 12.66 2.27 2.57
CA THR A 285 12.83 2.44 4.02
C THR A 285 11.68 1.93 4.86
N THR A 286 10.48 1.88 4.27
CA THR A 286 9.24 1.45 4.91
C THR A 286 8.97 -0.03 4.75
N LYS A 287 9.68 -0.69 3.84
CA LYS A 287 9.58 -2.13 3.60
C LYS A 287 10.28 -2.89 4.73
N ASN A 288 9.70 -4.03 5.10
CA ASN A 288 10.33 -4.97 6.01
C ASN A 288 11.11 -6.02 5.23
N TYR A 289 12.25 -6.42 5.77
CA TYR A 289 13.12 -7.42 5.16
C TYR A 289 13.47 -8.51 6.17
N ASN A 290 13.68 -9.72 5.65
CA ASN A 290 14.42 -10.77 6.32
C ASN A 290 15.86 -10.70 5.81
N PHE A 291 16.78 -10.42 6.71
CA PHE A 291 18.20 -10.34 6.42
C PHE A 291 18.96 -11.38 7.24
N HIS A 292 19.65 -12.28 6.55
CA HIS A 292 20.57 -13.21 7.16
C HIS A 292 21.95 -13.06 6.54
N PHE A 293 22.95 -12.81 7.37
CA PHE A 293 24.33 -12.72 6.96
C PHE A 293 25.20 -13.61 7.82
N LYS A 294 26.12 -14.35 7.21
CA LYS A 294 27.13 -15.13 7.91
C LYS A 294 28.50 -14.86 7.32
N ASN A 295 29.41 -14.37 8.15
CA ASN A 295 30.83 -14.29 7.86
C ASN A 295 31.44 -15.69 8.04
N LYS A 296 32.09 -16.21 6.99
CA LYS A 296 32.78 -17.51 7.01
C LYS A 296 34.30 -17.37 7.05
N THR A 297 34.80 -16.14 7.13
CA THR A 297 36.23 -15.89 7.28
C THR A 297 36.67 -16.18 8.71
N LYS A 298 37.99 -16.32 8.91
CA LYS A 298 38.57 -16.54 10.25
C LYS A 298 38.47 -15.29 11.15
N ASP A 299 38.37 -14.10 10.54
CA ASP A 299 38.27 -12.83 11.26
C ASP A 299 36.80 -12.42 11.44
N THR A 300 36.19 -12.92 12.50
CA THR A 300 34.80 -12.63 12.85
C THR A 300 34.59 -11.20 13.33
N LEU A 301 35.65 -10.45 13.67
CA LEU A 301 35.54 -9.04 14.05
C LEU A 301 35.16 -8.16 12.84
N GLN A 302 35.43 -8.62 11.62
CA GLN A 302 35.07 -7.93 10.38
C GLN A 302 33.63 -8.16 9.91
N THR A 303 32.82 -8.94 10.64
CA THR A 303 31.45 -9.29 10.23
C THR A 303 30.61 -8.05 9.89
N ARG A 304 30.65 -6.99 10.71
CA ARG A 304 29.90 -5.74 10.45
C ARG A 304 30.35 -5.05 9.16
N LYS A 305 31.65 -4.92 8.98
CA LYS A 305 32.24 -4.26 7.80
C LYS A 305 31.88 -5.04 6.53
N LEU A 306 32.05 -6.36 6.55
CA LEU A 306 31.75 -7.23 5.42
C LEU A 306 30.25 -7.21 5.09
N ALA A 307 29.38 -7.26 6.11
CA ALA A 307 27.93 -7.14 5.93
C ALA A 307 27.54 -5.79 5.30
N LEU A 308 28.11 -4.67 5.76
CA LEU A 308 27.86 -3.35 5.19
C LEU A 308 28.33 -3.24 3.73
N GLU A 309 29.49 -3.80 3.40
CA GLU A 309 29.98 -3.85 2.02
C GLU A 309 29.02 -4.63 1.10
N GLN A 310 28.54 -5.80 1.55
CA GLN A 310 27.58 -6.59 0.77
C GLN A 310 26.21 -5.92 0.68
N LEU A 311 25.73 -5.28 1.75
CA LEU A 311 24.50 -4.48 1.72
C LEU A 311 24.57 -3.38 0.67
N LYS A 312 25.65 -2.58 0.65
CA LYS A 312 25.86 -1.52 -0.36
C LYS A 312 25.90 -2.08 -1.78
N LYS A 313 26.58 -3.21 -1.97
CA LYS A 313 26.71 -3.88 -3.28
C LYS A 313 25.36 -4.35 -3.81
N HIS A 314 24.58 -5.03 -2.98
CA HIS A 314 23.34 -5.68 -3.41
C HIS A 314 22.14 -4.75 -3.45
N LEU A 315 22.06 -3.78 -2.54
CA LEU A 315 20.95 -2.83 -2.46
C LEU A 315 21.24 -1.48 -3.13
N GLY A 316 22.46 -1.29 -3.67
CA GLY A 316 22.77 -0.17 -4.56
C GLY A 316 22.80 1.22 -3.89
N PHE A 317 23.02 1.33 -2.58
CA PHE A 317 23.05 2.60 -1.87
C PHE A 317 24.47 3.09 -1.53
N THR A 318 24.60 4.41 -1.36
CA THR A 318 25.79 5.09 -0.84
C THR A 318 25.53 5.63 0.56
N ILE A 319 26.59 5.98 1.28
CA ILE A 319 26.48 6.59 2.60
C ILE A 319 27.35 7.85 2.63
N ILE A 320 26.73 8.98 2.90
CA ILE A 320 27.36 10.27 3.07
C ILE A 320 27.32 10.63 4.56
N LYS A 321 28.46 11.05 5.11
CA LYS A 321 28.54 11.56 6.47
C LYS A 321 28.34 13.06 6.46
N LYS A 322 27.46 13.57 7.33
CA LYS A 322 27.21 15.00 7.47
C LYS A 322 27.17 15.37 8.94
N ASN A 323 27.81 16.49 9.30
CA ASN A 323 27.62 17.06 10.62
C ASN A 323 26.42 18.01 10.58
N ILE A 324 25.44 17.74 11.43
CA ILE A 324 24.27 18.60 11.58
C ILE A 324 24.07 18.95 13.05
N GLU A 325 23.47 20.12 13.28
CA GLU A 325 22.94 20.46 14.60
C GLU A 325 21.67 19.64 14.83
N LYS A 326 21.67 18.80 15.88
CA LYS A 326 20.50 18.01 16.25
C LYS A 326 20.15 18.22 17.71
N GLU A 327 18.85 18.20 18.01
CA GLU A 327 18.36 18.25 19.38
C GLU A 327 18.59 16.91 20.07
N SER A 328 19.22 16.94 21.23
CA SER A 328 19.43 15.81 22.13
C SER A 328 18.76 16.06 23.48
N TRP A 329 18.25 14.99 24.08
CA TRP A 329 17.72 14.98 25.43
C TRP A 329 18.71 14.23 26.32
N ASN A 330 19.33 14.94 27.25
CA ASN A 330 20.41 14.43 28.07
C ASN A 330 19.92 14.20 29.50
N MET A 331 19.98 12.96 29.94
CA MET A 331 19.57 12.55 31.28
C MET A 331 20.75 12.58 32.25
N SER A 332 20.53 13.18 33.41
CA SER A 332 21.52 13.30 34.49
C SER A 332 20.88 13.00 35.86
N ILE A 333 21.69 12.56 36.82
CA ILE A 333 21.21 12.29 38.19
C ILE A 333 21.20 13.60 38.97
N VAL A 334 20.04 13.98 39.51
CA VAL A 334 19.90 15.15 40.39
C VAL A 334 19.49 14.79 41.82
N ASN A 335 18.83 13.64 42.01
CA ASN A 335 18.49 13.12 43.34
C ASN A 335 18.88 11.64 43.47
N PRO A 336 20.14 11.35 43.84
CA PRO A 336 20.63 9.97 43.97
C PRO A 336 19.86 9.14 45.00
N ALA A 337 19.37 9.76 46.08
CA ALA A 337 18.63 9.07 47.13
C ALA A 337 17.25 8.58 46.63
N LEU A 338 16.60 9.36 45.77
CA LEU A 338 15.36 8.96 45.12
C LEU A 338 15.61 7.84 44.11
N LEU A 339 16.66 7.96 43.29
CA LEU A 339 17.07 6.93 42.35
C LEU A 339 17.42 5.60 43.04
N ALA A 340 18.07 5.65 44.21
CA ALA A 340 18.45 4.45 44.97
C ALA A 340 17.26 3.55 45.34
N LYS A 341 16.04 4.11 45.45
CA LYS A 341 14.81 3.33 45.70
C LYS A 341 14.45 2.37 44.56
N SER A 342 14.95 2.64 43.36
CA SER A 342 14.76 1.79 42.18
C SER A 342 15.90 0.79 41.95
N LEU A 343 16.91 0.70 42.82
CA LEU A 343 18.00 -0.27 42.67
C LEU A 343 17.46 -1.71 42.66
N ALA A 344 17.94 -2.50 41.70
CA ALA A 344 17.65 -3.93 41.65
C ALA A 344 18.42 -4.65 42.76
N THR A 345 17.72 -5.50 43.52
CA THR A 345 18.24 -6.13 44.74
C THR A 345 18.90 -7.50 44.51
N ASP A 346 18.80 -8.08 43.31
CA ASP A 346 19.36 -9.41 43.02
C ASP A 346 20.09 -9.46 41.65
N PRO A 347 21.42 -9.67 41.63
CA PRO A 347 22.20 -9.77 40.40
C PRO A 347 21.98 -11.08 39.61
N LYS A 348 21.24 -12.07 40.12
CA LYS A 348 20.92 -13.32 39.40
C LYS A 348 19.72 -13.25 38.45
N ILE A 349 19.00 -12.12 38.40
CA ILE A 349 17.80 -11.95 37.56
C ILE A 349 18.21 -11.58 36.13
N THR A 350 17.60 -12.21 35.13
CA THR A 350 17.74 -11.86 33.71
C THR A 350 17.39 -10.39 33.49
N THR A 351 18.29 -9.59 32.93
CA THR A 351 17.97 -8.21 32.53
C THR A 351 16.90 -8.23 31.44
N SER A 352 15.83 -7.46 31.62
CA SER A 352 14.74 -7.34 30.64
C SER A 352 14.45 -5.87 30.32
N THR A 353 14.08 -5.61 29.07
CA THR A 353 13.61 -4.29 28.62
C THR A 353 12.39 -4.50 27.75
N THR A 354 11.25 -4.03 28.23
CA THR A 354 9.97 -4.07 27.52
C THR A 354 9.65 -2.69 26.99
N ILE A 355 9.46 -2.56 25.69
CA ILE A 355 9.05 -1.32 25.03
C ILE A 355 7.68 -1.56 24.41
N SER A 356 6.66 -0.86 24.90
CA SER A 356 5.30 -0.96 24.38
C SER A 356 4.71 0.44 24.12
N PRO A 357 3.57 0.56 23.43
CA PRO A 357 2.88 1.84 23.27
C PRO A 357 2.40 2.46 24.59
N LYS A 358 2.22 1.65 25.65
CA LYS A 358 1.64 2.10 26.94
C LYS A 358 2.69 2.34 28.02
N GLU A 359 3.73 1.52 28.05
CA GLU A 359 4.80 1.59 29.05
C GLU A 359 6.16 1.18 28.50
N ILE A 360 7.21 1.75 29.10
CA ILE A 360 8.58 1.22 29.08
C ILE A 360 8.85 0.61 30.45
N ARG A 361 9.31 -0.64 30.46
CA ARG A 361 9.71 -1.33 31.70
C ARG A 361 11.13 -1.84 31.59
N ILE A 362 11.98 -1.40 32.51
CA ILE A 362 13.35 -1.84 32.68
C ILE A 362 13.40 -2.68 33.96
N GLU A 363 13.83 -3.94 33.86
CA GLU A 363 14.04 -4.83 34.99
C GLU A 363 15.51 -5.24 35.03
N ASN A 364 16.16 -5.01 36.18
CA ASN A 364 17.58 -5.26 36.37
C ASN A 364 18.47 -4.65 35.25
N GLY A 365 18.13 -3.45 34.77
CA GLY A 365 18.77 -2.78 33.62
C GLY A 365 19.56 -1.52 34.00
N SER A 366 20.39 -1.02 33.09
CA SER A 366 21.14 0.23 33.29
C SER A 366 20.33 1.46 32.88
N LEU A 367 20.77 2.65 33.31
CA LEU A 367 20.22 3.91 32.82
C LEU A 367 20.47 4.12 31.31
N ALA A 368 21.57 3.59 30.78
CA ALA A 368 21.80 3.53 29.34
C ALA A 368 20.72 2.70 28.60
N ALA A 369 20.27 1.58 29.18
CA ALA A 369 19.18 0.79 28.61
C ALA A 369 17.84 1.55 28.64
N LEU A 370 17.60 2.32 29.71
CA LEU A 370 16.44 3.23 29.79
C LEU A 370 16.50 4.32 28.71
N ALA A 371 17.65 4.98 28.56
CA ALA A 371 17.87 6.02 27.55
C ALA A 371 17.66 5.48 26.12
N TYR A 372 18.16 4.28 25.84
CA TYR A 372 17.92 3.55 24.60
C TYR A 372 16.42 3.25 24.39
N ALA A 373 15.72 2.75 25.41
CA ALA A 373 14.30 2.45 25.32
C ALA A 373 13.45 3.70 25.01
N ILE A 374 13.77 4.84 25.66
CA ILE A 374 13.08 6.12 25.41
C ILE A 374 13.39 6.63 24.00
N SER A 375 14.66 6.55 23.57
CA SER A 375 15.08 6.96 22.21
C SER A 375 14.30 6.23 21.14
N ASN A 376 14.17 4.91 21.25
CA ASN A 376 13.46 4.08 20.29
C ASN A 376 11.96 4.34 20.32
N GLN A 377 11.37 4.45 21.50
CA GLN A 377 9.93 4.61 21.63
C GLN A 377 9.42 5.97 21.14
N LYS A 378 10.22 7.03 21.29
CA LYS A 378 9.86 8.39 20.87
C LYS A 378 10.52 8.82 19.56
N ASN A 379 11.37 7.98 18.99
CA ASN A 379 12.18 8.29 17.82
C ASN A 379 12.97 9.62 17.98
N ILE A 380 13.61 9.78 19.15
CA ILE A 380 14.41 10.96 19.51
C ILE A 380 15.81 10.55 19.95
N LEU A 381 16.75 11.51 19.97
CA LEU A 381 18.09 11.28 20.50
C LEU A 381 18.10 11.49 22.03
N PHE A 382 17.94 10.42 22.81
CA PHE A 382 17.92 10.47 24.28
C PHE A 382 19.17 9.79 24.86
N ASN A 383 20.03 10.56 25.51
CA ASN A 383 21.34 10.10 25.98
C ASN A 383 21.38 9.96 27.50
N ASP A 384 22.12 8.95 27.95
CA ASP A 384 22.53 8.80 29.34
C ASP A 384 23.86 9.56 29.57
N GLN A 385 23.81 10.66 30.32
CA GLN A 385 24.99 11.39 30.79
C GLN A 385 25.30 11.10 32.26
N THR A 386 24.71 10.05 32.84
CA THR A 386 24.98 9.66 34.21
C THR A 386 26.35 8.97 34.31
N PRO A 387 26.99 9.00 35.50
CA PRO A 387 28.24 8.27 35.70
C PRO A 387 28.07 6.78 35.37
N ASN A 388 29.03 6.20 34.66
CA ASN A 388 29.02 4.78 34.36
C ASN A 388 29.18 3.97 35.66
N THR A 389 28.06 3.46 36.19
CA THR A 389 28.03 2.62 37.38
C THR A 389 27.63 1.20 37.00
N LYS A 390 28.06 0.21 37.80
CA LYS A 390 27.59 -1.17 37.67
C LYS A 390 26.16 -1.38 38.18
N ASN A 391 25.50 -0.32 38.66
CA ASN A 391 24.19 -0.40 39.27
C ASN A 391 23.12 -0.75 38.23
N LYS A 392 22.13 -1.51 38.69
CA LYS A 392 20.97 -1.92 37.91
C LYS A 392 19.71 -1.43 38.59
N TYR A 393 18.69 -1.12 37.79
CA TYR A 393 17.48 -0.45 38.23
C TYR A 393 16.23 -1.16 37.70
N ASN A 394 15.16 -1.03 38.47
CA ASN A 394 13.79 -1.40 38.10
C ASN A 394 12.99 -0.11 37.89
N ILE A 395 12.70 0.23 36.64
CA ILE A 395 12.08 1.50 36.25
C ILE A 395 10.89 1.23 35.32
N THR A 396 9.75 1.86 35.61
CA THR A 396 8.55 1.78 34.79
C THR A 396 8.08 3.18 34.44
N LEU A 397 7.96 3.47 33.15
CA LEU A 397 7.48 4.76 32.65
C LEU A 397 6.20 4.58 31.85
N ASN A 398 5.18 5.39 32.15
CA ASN A 398 4.04 5.56 31.27
C ASN A 398 4.42 6.43 30.08
N THR A 399 3.99 6.04 28.88
CA THR A 399 4.52 6.59 27.64
C THR A 399 3.56 7.46 26.84
N GLN A 400 2.50 7.99 27.47
CA GLN A 400 1.51 8.85 26.82
C GLN A 400 2.13 10.06 26.08
N SER A 401 3.11 10.75 26.68
CA SER A 401 3.85 11.84 26.02
C SER A 401 5.27 11.96 26.57
N LEU A 402 6.17 12.55 25.79
CA LEU A 402 7.56 12.77 26.22
C LEU A 402 7.62 13.65 27.49
N ASP A 403 6.83 14.73 27.56
CA ASP A 403 6.78 15.59 28.74
C ASP A 403 6.33 14.84 30.00
N LYS A 404 5.36 13.94 29.87
CA LYS A 404 4.92 13.08 30.99
C LYS A 404 6.01 12.10 31.40
N MET A 405 6.77 11.56 30.45
CA MET A 405 7.92 10.69 30.75
C MET A 405 9.02 11.46 31.48
N ILE A 406 9.36 12.66 31.02
CA ILE A 406 10.35 13.53 31.68
C ILE A 406 9.91 13.88 33.10
N LYS A 407 8.63 14.25 33.30
CA LYS A 407 8.10 14.50 34.65
C LYS A 407 8.20 13.29 35.57
N GLN A 408 7.92 12.08 35.06
CA GLN A 408 8.07 10.84 35.83
C GLN A 408 9.53 10.57 36.20
N LEU A 409 10.47 10.75 35.26
CA LEU A 409 11.91 10.63 35.52
C LEU A 409 12.36 11.56 36.64
N GLU A 410 11.90 12.82 36.62
CA GLU A 410 12.24 13.81 37.62
C GLU A 410 11.60 13.49 38.98
N SER A 411 10.28 13.27 39.02
CA SER A 411 9.53 13.17 40.27
C SER A 411 9.62 11.82 40.96
N LEU A 412 9.78 10.73 40.20
CA LEU A 412 9.79 9.36 40.73
C LEU A 412 11.19 8.79 40.86
N TYR A 413 12.11 9.18 39.98
CA TYR A 413 13.44 8.57 39.86
C TYR A 413 14.59 9.54 40.11
N GLY A 414 14.33 10.83 40.29
CA GLY A 414 15.40 11.81 40.58
C GLY A 414 16.34 12.06 39.39
N LEU A 415 15.85 11.84 38.18
CA LEU A 415 16.59 11.96 36.92
C LEU A 415 16.10 13.23 36.20
N LYS A 416 17.00 14.20 35.99
CA LYS A 416 16.69 15.42 35.23
C LYS A 416 17.03 15.22 33.77
N VAL A 417 16.17 15.73 32.89
CA VAL A 417 16.40 15.72 31.45
C VAL A 417 16.57 17.14 30.96
N ALA A 418 17.69 17.43 30.30
CA ALA A 418 17.96 18.72 29.67
C ALA A 418 17.95 18.57 28.15
N LYS A 419 17.30 19.51 27.46
CA LYS A 419 17.35 19.60 26.00
C LYS A 419 18.55 20.44 25.59
N THR A 420 19.38 19.90 24.70
CA THR A 420 20.57 20.59 24.18
C THR A 420 20.65 20.44 22.67
N LYS A 421 21.33 21.37 22.01
CA LYS A 421 21.68 21.27 20.60
C LYS A 421 23.13 20.85 20.51
N GLU A 422 23.40 19.75 19.82
CA GLU A 422 24.74 19.21 19.66
C GLU A 422 25.02 18.99 18.17
N GLN A 423 26.27 19.25 17.75
CA GLN A 423 26.75 18.81 16.45
C GLN A 423 26.92 17.30 16.49
N LYS A 424 26.15 16.58 15.66
CA LYS A 424 26.22 15.13 15.53
C LYS A 424 26.54 14.76 14.09
N GLU A 425 27.42 13.77 13.95
CA GLU A 425 27.61 13.10 12.67
C GLU A 425 26.38 12.24 12.39
N ILE A 426 25.70 12.53 11.29
CA ILE A 426 24.63 11.70 10.73
C ILE A 426 25.13 10.95 9.50
N TYR A 427 24.49 9.82 9.24
CA TYR A 427 24.70 9.01 8.07
C TYR A 427 23.50 9.19 7.16
N LEU A 428 23.69 9.90 6.04
CA LEU A 428 22.72 9.99 4.97
C LEU A 428 22.92 8.79 4.04
N VAL A 429 21.91 7.93 3.95
CA VAL A 429 21.89 6.75 3.09
C VAL A 429 21.10 7.10 1.84
N GLU A 430 21.78 7.10 0.69
CA GLU A 430 21.17 7.45 -0.58
C GLU A 430 21.10 6.20 -1.45
N PHE A 431 19.89 5.70 -1.69
CA PHE A 431 19.66 4.69 -2.70
C PHE A 431 19.84 5.34 -4.07
N LYS A 432 20.55 4.68 -4.98
CA LYS A 432 20.49 5.07 -6.39
C LYS A 432 19.04 4.89 -6.82
N GLU A 433 18.39 5.96 -7.29
CA GLU A 433 17.15 5.82 -8.03
C GLU A 433 17.41 4.78 -9.13
N ASN A 434 16.70 3.67 -9.07
CA ASN A 434 16.59 2.81 -10.23
C ASN A 434 15.90 3.66 -11.29
N LYS A 435 16.69 4.29 -12.15
CA LYS A 435 16.24 4.68 -13.48
C LYS A 435 15.97 3.38 -14.23
N GLU A 436 14.80 2.80 -13.98
CA GLU A 436 14.21 1.80 -14.87
C GLU A 436 13.19 2.48 -15.78
#